data_AF-A0A8T6ITG9-F1
#
_entry.id   AF-A0A8T6ITG9-F1
#
_cell.length_a   1.000
_cell.length_b   1.000
_cell.length_c   1.000
_cell.angle_alpha   90.00
_cell.angle_beta   90.00
_cell.angle_gamma   90.00
#
_symmetry.space_group_name_H-M   'P 1'
#
loop_
_entity.id
_entity.type
_entity.pdbx_description
1 polymer ?
#
loop_
_entity_poly.entity_id
_entity_poly.type
_entity_poly.pdbx_seq_one_letter_code
_entity_poly.pdbx_strand_id
1 'polypeptide(L)'
;MMDNPGLAPEKRLDATTVEEAIAYLRLEYADMVSTDDREGYQGLIVDSKRLVQIARVIHDDLGFDYLSSATAVDYLGAGDQMEMVYHAYRTSGGGALVFKAQTDREKAEIPSLTSIWRGADFQEREAWDLMGIRFPGHPNLKRILMWEGFHGHPLRKDWREAYYEEDQKPFDNRWPGGHVHRAEEKNVFGKNVTYPPDIDLGRLMDSSETAVYQSLGLGVDVERIMDKDGFETNELVVNMGPHHPSTHGVFRMVLTVDGETVTSLEPVMGYLHRNHEKIGERNTYLHNIPFTDRLDYISSMGNNHGYVLAVEQLMSLGRKYNPPTYRCEALRVLMVELSRIVNHLWAIGFWLNDIGAFFTPVLYFVQERERILDFFEAVAGSRMMCNYMRFGGLFGDLPERLKSVSNLTNDRVRDYNTMQFLTEMINERIPRTIDDLE
;
A
#
# COMPACT_ATOMS: atom_id res chain seq x y z
N MET A 1 -11.14 36.50 34.54
CA MET A 1 -11.32 35.73 35.79
C MET A 1 -12.29 34.61 35.53
N MET A 2 -11.74 33.45 35.18
CA MET A 2 -12.16 32.09 35.54
C MET A 2 -11.20 31.21 34.75
N ASP A 3 -10.05 30.96 35.36
CA ASP A 3 -9.04 30.04 34.87
C ASP A 3 -9.67 28.65 34.75
N ASN A 4 -9.69 28.13 33.53
CA ASN A 4 -10.02 26.74 33.25
C ASN A 4 -8.76 25.93 33.59
N PRO A 5 -8.74 25.11 34.65
CA PRO A 5 -7.55 24.37 35.01
C PRO A 5 -7.29 23.33 33.92
N GLY A 6 -6.16 23.48 33.22
CA GLY A 6 -5.72 22.54 32.20
C GLY A 6 -5.75 21.12 32.75
N LEU A 7 -6.44 20.23 32.03
CA LEU A 7 -6.26 18.79 32.22
C LEU A 7 -4.78 18.48 31.95
N ALA A 8 -4.08 18.05 32.99
CA ALA A 8 -2.76 17.45 32.85
C ALA A 8 -2.87 16.17 31.99
N PRO A 9 -1.89 15.88 31.10
CA PRO A 9 -1.83 14.61 30.40
C PRO A 9 -1.26 13.54 31.34
N GLU A 10 -2.06 13.10 32.33
CA GLU A 10 -1.63 12.11 33.33
C GLU A 10 -2.34 10.77 33.14
N LYS A 11 -1.85 10.00 32.16
CA LYS A 11 -1.60 8.54 32.23
C LYS A 11 -1.11 8.00 30.88
N ARG A 12 0.04 8.48 30.38
CA ARG A 12 0.82 7.64 29.46
C ARG A 12 1.38 6.52 30.30
N LEU A 13 0.84 5.32 30.14
CA LEU A 13 1.44 4.14 30.73
C LEU A 13 2.75 3.92 29.99
N ASP A 14 3.86 3.93 30.73
CA ASP A 14 5.19 3.58 30.25
C ASP A 14 5.27 2.07 29.94
N ALA A 15 4.34 1.53 29.15
CA ALA A 15 4.51 0.23 28.52
C ALA A 15 5.62 0.40 27.49
N THR A 16 6.86 0.14 27.87
CA THR A 16 8.03 0.31 27.01
C THR A 16 8.01 -0.62 25.80
N THR A 17 7.34 -1.77 25.90
CA THR A 17 7.30 -2.80 24.86
C THR A 17 5.87 -3.13 24.39
N VAL A 18 5.76 -3.74 23.21
CA VAL A 18 4.47 -4.18 22.65
C VAL A 18 3.87 -5.29 23.50
N GLU A 19 4.70 -6.17 24.05
CA GLU A 19 4.29 -7.27 24.92
C GLU A 19 3.67 -6.76 26.23
N GLU A 20 4.24 -5.71 26.83
CA GLU A 20 3.67 -5.05 28.01
C GLU A 20 2.34 -4.39 27.69
N ALA A 21 2.22 -3.72 26.54
CA ALA A 21 0.97 -3.14 26.09
C ALA A 21 -0.13 -4.21 25.89
N ILE A 22 0.23 -5.34 25.28
CA ILE A 22 -0.67 -6.50 25.11
C ILE A 22 -1.08 -7.06 26.47
N ALA A 23 -0.12 -7.23 27.40
CA ALA A 23 -0.40 -7.74 28.74
C ALA A 23 -1.32 -6.80 29.54
N TYR A 24 -1.10 -5.50 29.44
CA TYR A 24 -1.93 -4.47 30.06
C TYR A 24 -3.37 -4.53 29.55
N LEU A 25 -3.56 -4.55 28.22
CA LEU A 25 -4.89 -4.63 27.61
C LEU A 25 -5.63 -5.90 28.02
N ARG A 26 -4.93 -7.03 28.15
CA ARG A 26 -5.50 -8.29 28.63
C ARG A 26 -5.92 -8.25 30.09
N LEU A 27 -5.17 -7.54 30.94
CA LEU A 27 -5.44 -7.49 32.37
C LEU A 27 -6.62 -6.56 32.69
N GLU A 28 -6.59 -5.34 32.13
CA GLU A 28 -7.57 -4.29 32.45
C GLU A 28 -8.86 -4.40 31.62
N TYR A 29 -8.78 -4.97 30.41
CA TYR A 29 -9.90 -5.06 29.47
C TYR A 29 -10.18 -6.52 29.04
N ALA A 30 -10.05 -7.46 29.99
CA ALA A 30 -10.25 -8.90 29.76
C ALA A 30 -11.63 -9.26 29.20
N ASP A 31 -12.65 -8.42 29.43
CA ASP A 31 -14.01 -8.57 28.90
C ASP A 31 -14.17 -8.11 27.44
N MET A 32 -13.22 -7.33 26.92
CA MET A 32 -13.27 -6.72 25.59
C MET A 32 -12.20 -7.24 24.64
N VAL A 33 -11.14 -7.85 25.18
CA VAL A 33 -9.94 -8.24 24.43
C VAL A 33 -9.60 -9.71 24.72
N SER A 34 -9.46 -10.50 23.67
CA SER A 34 -8.95 -11.87 23.72
C SER A 34 -7.65 -12.01 22.94
N THR A 35 -6.92 -13.09 23.21
CA THR A 35 -5.74 -13.46 22.43
C THR A 35 -6.18 -14.17 21.17
N ASP A 36 -5.53 -13.89 20.05
CA ASP A 36 -5.70 -14.71 18.86
C ASP A 36 -5.01 -16.07 19.10
N ASP A 37 -5.82 -17.11 19.30
CA ASP A 37 -5.38 -18.47 19.60
C ASP A 37 -5.23 -19.34 18.35
N ARG A 38 -5.51 -18.78 17.16
CA ARG A 38 -5.34 -19.47 15.88
C ARG A 38 -3.86 -19.77 15.64
N GLU A 39 -3.56 -20.96 15.14
CA GLU A 39 -2.19 -21.41 14.89
C GLU A 39 -1.46 -20.45 13.94
N GLY A 40 -0.31 -19.92 14.37
CA GLY A 40 0.52 -19.00 13.59
C GLY A 40 0.05 -17.53 13.60
N TYR A 41 -1.08 -17.21 14.22
CA TYR A 41 -1.54 -15.83 14.36
C TYR A 41 -0.97 -15.18 15.63
N GLN A 42 -0.76 -13.87 15.55
CA GLN A 42 -0.31 -13.04 16.67
C GLN A 42 -1.23 -11.82 16.82
N GLY A 43 -1.21 -11.22 18.00
CA GLY A 43 -1.96 -10.01 18.33
C GLY A 43 -3.18 -10.25 19.22
N LEU A 44 -4.07 -9.27 19.21
CA LEU A 44 -5.28 -9.22 20.02
C LEU A 44 -6.53 -9.26 19.14
N ILE A 45 -7.57 -9.97 19.57
CA ILE A 45 -8.92 -9.87 19.00
C ILE A 45 -9.74 -9.01 19.96
N VAL A 46 -10.31 -7.94 19.44
CA VAL A 46 -11.12 -6.96 20.18
C VAL A 46 -12.58 -7.15 19.78
N ASP A 47 -13.48 -7.12 20.77
CA ASP A 47 -14.92 -7.08 20.50
C ASP A 47 -15.24 -5.84 19.63
N SER A 48 -15.82 -6.09 18.45
CA SER A 48 -16.18 -5.04 17.49
C SER A 48 -17.04 -3.93 18.12
N LYS A 49 -17.89 -4.25 19.10
CA LYS A 49 -18.73 -3.26 19.80
C LYS A 49 -17.94 -2.32 20.71
N ARG A 50 -16.77 -2.74 21.16
CA ARG A 50 -15.87 -2.00 22.06
C ARG A 50 -14.61 -1.50 21.36
N LEU A 51 -14.50 -1.71 20.04
CA LEU A 51 -13.32 -1.40 19.25
C LEU A 51 -12.87 0.07 19.42
N VAL A 52 -13.78 1.04 19.30
CA VAL A 52 -13.46 2.47 19.43
C VAL A 52 -12.91 2.80 20.82
N GLN A 53 -13.44 2.15 21.86
CA GLN A 53 -12.98 2.36 23.24
C GLN A 53 -11.55 1.87 23.41
N ILE A 54 -11.25 0.64 22.99
CA ILE A 54 -9.92 0.05 23.09
C ILE A 54 -8.93 0.79 22.19
N ALA A 55 -9.34 1.19 20.99
CA ALA A 55 -8.54 1.99 20.09
C ALA A 55 -8.09 3.33 20.71
N ARG A 56 -8.97 4.00 21.46
CA ARG A 56 -8.59 5.23 22.21
C ARG A 56 -7.55 4.95 23.27
N VAL A 57 -7.70 3.87 24.03
CA VAL A 57 -6.70 3.45 25.03
C VAL A 57 -5.35 3.17 24.35
N ILE A 58 -5.36 2.48 23.20
CA ILE A 58 -4.16 2.19 22.41
C ILE A 58 -3.48 3.48 21.93
N HIS A 59 -4.26 4.44 21.44
CA HIS A 59 -3.75 5.72 20.93
C HIS A 59 -3.29 6.66 22.06
N ASP A 60 -4.17 6.97 23.00
CA ASP A 60 -4.00 8.03 24.01
C ASP A 60 -3.14 7.56 25.20
N ASP A 61 -3.46 6.38 25.76
CA ASP A 61 -2.83 5.90 27.00
C ASP A 61 -1.54 5.11 26.73
N LEU A 62 -1.51 4.32 25.65
CA LEU A 62 -0.36 3.47 25.27
C LEU A 62 0.55 4.11 24.20
N GLY A 63 0.13 5.24 23.62
CA GLY A 63 0.94 6.08 22.74
C GLY A 63 1.15 5.54 21.31
N PHE A 64 0.33 4.60 20.84
CA PHE A 64 0.36 4.12 19.45
C PHE A 64 -0.39 5.09 18.53
N ASP A 65 0.24 6.22 18.26
CA ASP A 65 -0.30 7.36 17.53
C ASP A 65 -0.30 7.22 16.00
N TYR A 66 0.39 6.21 15.46
CA TYR A 66 0.51 6.00 14.01
C TYR A 66 -0.11 4.66 13.57
N LEU A 67 -1.24 4.71 12.85
CA LEU A 67 -1.82 3.53 12.20
C LEU A 67 -1.18 3.34 10.82
N SER A 68 -0.36 2.30 10.68
CA SER A 68 0.35 2.04 9.43
C SER A 68 -0.51 1.29 8.42
N SER A 69 -1.33 0.34 8.87
CA SER A 69 -2.23 -0.40 7.98
C SER A 69 -3.46 -0.93 8.70
N ALA A 70 -4.55 -1.02 7.95
CA ALA A 70 -5.82 -1.64 8.29
C ALA A 70 -6.23 -2.48 7.08
N THR A 71 -6.34 -3.80 7.26
CA THR A 71 -6.60 -4.72 6.15
C THR A 71 -7.76 -5.64 6.49
N ALA A 72 -8.55 -5.99 5.47
CA ALA A 72 -9.71 -6.86 5.62
C ALA A 72 -9.40 -8.30 5.21
N VAL A 73 -9.94 -9.28 5.93
CA VAL A 73 -9.81 -10.71 5.64
C VAL A 73 -11.18 -11.36 5.66
N ASP A 74 -11.51 -12.11 4.60
CA ASP A 74 -12.74 -12.91 4.50
C ASP A 74 -12.46 -14.36 4.90
N TYR A 75 -13.07 -14.85 5.98
CA TYR A 75 -12.96 -16.25 6.44
C TYR A 75 -14.16 -17.11 6.00
N LEU A 76 -14.51 -17.08 4.71
CA LEU A 76 -15.48 -17.99 4.11
C LEU A 76 -15.11 -19.46 4.37
N GLY A 77 -16.05 -20.23 4.94
CA GLY A 77 -15.90 -21.65 5.27
C GLY A 77 -15.09 -21.94 6.54
N ALA A 78 -14.56 -20.92 7.20
CA ALA A 78 -13.77 -21.02 8.43
C ALA A 78 -14.33 -20.07 9.50
N GLY A 79 -15.58 -20.31 9.91
CA GLY A 79 -16.31 -19.49 10.88
C GLY A 79 -17.22 -18.44 10.26
N ASP A 80 -17.16 -18.23 8.93
CA ASP A 80 -17.98 -17.31 8.15
C ASP A 80 -18.01 -15.88 8.74
N GLN A 81 -16.80 -15.36 8.98
CA GLN A 81 -16.56 -14.05 9.57
C GLN A 81 -15.73 -13.16 8.64
N MET A 82 -15.94 -11.85 8.78
CA MET A 82 -15.05 -10.82 8.24
C MET A 82 -14.18 -10.28 9.38
N GLU A 83 -12.91 -10.04 9.10
CA GLU A 83 -11.95 -9.54 10.08
C GLU A 83 -11.24 -8.31 9.53
N MET A 84 -11.14 -7.27 10.36
CA MET A 84 -10.21 -6.17 10.13
C MET A 84 -8.97 -6.36 11.00
N VAL A 85 -7.79 -6.23 10.41
CA VAL A 85 -6.49 -6.32 11.08
C VAL A 85 -5.82 -4.96 11.04
N TYR A 86 -5.55 -4.39 12.21
CA TYR A 86 -4.95 -3.08 12.38
C TYR A 86 -3.52 -3.22 12.90
N HIS A 87 -2.59 -2.48 12.28
CA HIS A 87 -1.19 -2.39 12.66
C HIS A 87 -0.88 -0.97 13.15
N ALA A 88 -0.86 -0.79 14.46
CA ALA A 88 -0.54 0.49 15.09
C ALA A 88 0.90 0.51 15.58
N TYR A 89 1.55 1.67 15.43
CA TYR A 89 2.93 1.95 15.78
C TYR A 89 3.00 3.22 16.62
N ARG A 90 4.14 3.40 17.26
CA ARG A 90 4.51 4.66 17.90
C ARG A 90 5.39 5.45 16.95
N THR A 91 5.13 6.75 16.80
CA THR A 91 5.99 7.64 16.02
C THR A 91 7.42 7.72 16.59
N SER A 92 7.59 7.48 17.89
CA SER A 92 8.90 7.38 18.55
C SER A 92 9.69 6.11 18.21
N GLY A 93 9.09 5.16 17.49
CA GLY A 93 9.68 3.88 17.12
C GLY A 93 9.25 2.71 18.01
N GLY A 94 9.59 1.50 17.58
CA GLY A 94 9.23 0.24 18.26
C GLY A 94 8.51 -0.75 17.34
N GLY A 95 8.05 -1.86 17.93
CA GLY A 95 7.28 -2.88 17.21
C GLY A 95 5.83 -2.46 16.94
N ALA A 96 5.17 -3.16 16.03
CA ALA A 96 3.75 -2.98 15.73
C ALA A 96 2.88 -3.65 16.79
N LEU A 97 1.91 -2.93 17.35
CA LEU A 97 0.79 -3.54 18.05
C LEU A 97 -0.28 -3.95 17.03
N VAL A 98 -0.50 -5.25 16.92
CA VAL A 98 -1.51 -5.83 16.02
C VAL A 98 -2.77 -6.15 16.80
N PHE A 99 -3.88 -5.54 16.41
CA PHE A 99 -5.20 -5.83 16.98
C PHE A 99 -6.23 -6.02 15.86
N LYS A 100 -7.26 -6.81 16.14
CA LYS A 100 -8.21 -7.29 15.14
C LYS A 100 -9.62 -7.11 15.62
N ALA A 101 -10.54 -6.88 14.69
CA ALA A 101 -11.97 -6.85 14.99
C ALA A 101 -12.70 -7.80 14.03
N GLN A 102 -13.49 -8.71 14.58
CA GLN A 102 -14.26 -9.68 13.82
C GLN A 102 -15.74 -9.28 13.81
N THR A 103 -16.41 -9.58 12.70
CA THR A 103 -17.83 -9.35 12.50
C THR A 103 -18.44 -10.46 11.65
N ASP A 104 -19.77 -10.56 11.67
CA ASP A 104 -20.50 -11.50 10.83
C ASP A 104 -20.26 -11.20 9.34
N ARG A 105 -20.10 -12.22 8.50
CA ARG A 105 -19.78 -12.02 7.08
C ARG A 105 -20.91 -11.40 6.28
N GLU A 106 -22.16 -11.81 6.54
CA GLU A 106 -23.34 -11.35 5.79
C GLU A 106 -23.74 -9.94 6.18
N LYS A 107 -23.62 -9.61 7.48
CA LYS A 107 -23.85 -8.29 8.04
C LYS A 107 -22.58 -7.69 8.61
N ALA A 108 -21.57 -7.59 7.75
CA ALA A 108 -20.25 -7.09 8.13
C ALA A 108 -20.29 -5.61 8.49
N GLU A 109 -20.29 -5.32 9.78
CA GLU A 109 -20.25 -3.97 10.35
C GLU A 109 -19.18 -3.90 11.44
N ILE A 110 -18.29 -2.90 11.34
CA ILE A 110 -17.23 -2.61 12.31
C ILE A 110 -17.18 -1.10 12.52
N PRO A 111 -17.21 -0.57 13.75
CA PRO A 111 -17.13 0.88 13.98
C PRO A 111 -15.87 1.51 13.37
N SER A 112 -16.02 2.68 12.75
CA SER A 112 -14.91 3.41 12.13
C SER A 112 -13.90 3.92 13.16
N LEU A 113 -12.61 3.82 12.83
CA LEU A 113 -11.50 4.33 13.62
C LEU A 113 -10.95 5.67 13.11
N THR A 114 -11.58 6.25 12.09
CA THR A 114 -11.18 7.55 11.50
C THR A 114 -11.15 8.71 12.49
N SER A 115 -11.99 8.67 13.53
CA SER A 115 -12.00 9.65 14.62
C SER A 115 -10.80 9.58 15.56
N ILE A 116 -10.01 8.49 15.50
CA ILE A 116 -8.81 8.26 16.31
C ILE A 116 -7.58 8.37 15.41
N TRP A 117 -7.52 7.59 14.34
CA TRP A 117 -6.48 7.67 13.32
C TRP A 117 -7.08 8.11 11.99
N ARG A 118 -6.72 9.32 11.54
CA ARG A 118 -7.12 9.80 10.21
C ARG A 118 -6.66 8.88 9.06
N GLY A 119 -5.55 8.17 9.26
CA GLY A 119 -5.03 7.18 8.29
C GLY A 119 -5.99 6.02 8.01
N ALA A 120 -6.97 5.75 8.89
CA ALA A 120 -7.96 4.71 8.68
C ALA A 120 -8.94 5.03 7.53
N ASP A 121 -9.12 6.31 7.15
CA ASP A 121 -10.14 6.73 6.17
C ASP A 121 -9.98 6.00 4.82
N PHE A 122 -8.77 6.00 4.28
CA PHE A 122 -8.49 5.34 3.01
C PHE A 122 -8.72 3.82 3.08
N GLN A 123 -8.24 3.20 4.15
CA GLN A 123 -8.19 1.74 4.29
C GLN A 123 -9.55 1.15 4.64
N GLU A 124 -10.36 1.85 5.43
CA GLU A 124 -11.75 1.48 5.71
C GLU A 124 -12.62 1.64 4.44
N ARG A 125 -12.39 2.69 3.64
CA ARG A 125 -13.06 2.82 2.32
C ARG A 125 -12.67 1.72 1.36
N GLU A 126 -11.39 1.32 1.31
CA GLU A 126 -10.92 0.21 0.50
C GLU A 126 -11.54 -1.12 0.94
N ALA A 127 -11.56 -1.40 2.25
CA ALA A 127 -12.21 -2.59 2.82
C ALA A 127 -13.71 -2.62 2.51
N TRP A 128 -14.40 -1.47 2.56
CA TRP A 128 -15.79 -1.39 2.14
C TRP A 128 -15.97 -1.62 0.65
N ASP A 129 -15.16 -0.98 -0.19
CA ASP A 129 -15.27 -1.05 -1.65
C ASP A 129 -15.03 -2.48 -2.16
N LEU A 130 -13.96 -3.12 -1.67
CA LEU A 130 -13.48 -4.41 -2.16
C LEU A 130 -14.05 -5.63 -1.41
N MET A 131 -14.37 -5.50 -0.12
CA MET A 131 -14.83 -6.61 0.75
C MET A 131 -16.24 -6.41 1.31
N GLY A 132 -16.76 -5.19 1.30
CA GLY A 132 -18.13 -4.88 1.73
C GLY A 132 -18.34 -4.77 3.24
N ILE A 133 -17.27 -4.57 4.01
CA ILE A 133 -17.38 -4.25 5.45
C ILE A 133 -17.86 -2.81 5.59
N ARG A 134 -18.94 -2.58 6.32
CA ARG A 134 -19.46 -1.22 6.57
C ARG A 134 -18.85 -0.65 7.84
N PHE A 135 -18.58 0.66 7.81
CA PHE A 135 -17.96 1.38 8.92
C PHE A 135 -18.88 2.48 9.46
N PRO A 136 -19.77 2.18 10.43
CA PRO A 136 -20.58 3.19 11.09
C PRO A 136 -19.70 4.28 11.71
N GLY A 137 -20.03 5.55 11.46
CA GLY A 137 -19.27 6.71 11.92
C GLY A 137 -18.16 7.18 10.98
N HIS A 138 -17.94 6.50 9.84
CA HIS A 138 -16.98 6.92 8.84
C HIS A 138 -17.47 8.19 8.10
N PRO A 139 -16.65 9.25 7.96
CA PRO A 139 -17.08 10.54 7.40
C PRO A 139 -17.42 10.48 5.90
N ASN A 140 -16.74 9.62 5.14
CA ASN A 140 -16.84 9.58 3.67
C ASN A 140 -16.81 8.14 3.12
N LEU A 141 -17.78 7.30 3.51
CA LEU A 141 -17.80 5.89 3.10
C LEU A 141 -18.37 5.73 1.67
N LYS A 142 -17.52 5.96 0.67
CA LYS A 142 -17.84 5.82 -0.76
C LYS A 142 -16.77 5.03 -1.52
N ARG A 143 -17.10 4.58 -2.74
CA ARG A 143 -16.18 3.77 -3.57
C ARG A 143 -14.93 4.58 -3.85
N ILE A 144 -13.78 3.91 -3.83
CA ILE A 144 -12.47 4.55 -3.91
C ILE A 144 -11.59 3.96 -5.00
N LEU A 145 -11.80 2.69 -5.35
CA LEU A 145 -11.06 1.98 -6.39
C LEU A 145 -12.00 1.51 -7.50
N MET A 146 -13.21 1.07 -7.15
CA MET A 146 -14.21 0.63 -8.11
C MET A 146 -15.07 1.82 -8.58
N TRP A 147 -15.60 1.73 -9.80
CA TRP A 147 -16.53 2.73 -10.32
C TRP A 147 -17.88 2.68 -9.57
N GLU A 148 -18.60 3.80 -9.53
CA GLU A 148 -19.78 3.99 -8.64
C GLU A 148 -20.87 2.91 -8.79
N GLY A 149 -21.18 2.52 -10.03
CA GLY A 149 -22.18 1.50 -10.32
C GLY A 149 -21.64 0.07 -10.35
N PHE A 150 -20.41 -0.18 -9.89
CA PHE A 150 -19.90 -1.55 -9.75
C PHE A 150 -20.80 -2.31 -8.77
N HIS A 151 -21.31 -3.46 -9.19
CA HIS A 151 -22.19 -4.27 -8.35
C HIS A 151 -21.39 -5.32 -7.59
N GLY A 152 -21.37 -5.25 -6.26
CA GLY A 152 -20.69 -6.20 -5.38
C GLY A 152 -19.27 -5.80 -4.96
N HIS A 153 -18.50 -6.80 -4.52
CA HIS A 153 -17.23 -6.66 -3.79
C HIS A 153 -16.22 -7.70 -4.30
N PRO A 154 -15.27 -7.31 -5.17
CA PRO A 154 -14.48 -8.25 -5.96
C PRO A 154 -13.47 -9.09 -5.17
N LEU A 155 -13.08 -8.69 -3.96
CA LEU A 155 -12.12 -9.43 -3.13
C LEU A 155 -12.77 -10.42 -2.16
N ARG A 156 -14.12 -10.51 -2.12
CA ARG A 156 -14.77 -11.59 -1.38
C ARG A 156 -14.42 -12.95 -1.98
N LYS A 157 -14.26 -13.97 -1.14
CA LYS A 157 -13.86 -15.33 -1.57
C LYS A 157 -14.90 -16.04 -2.42
N ASP A 158 -16.18 -15.70 -2.27
CA ASP A 158 -17.30 -16.18 -3.08
C ASP A 158 -17.54 -15.35 -4.34
N TRP A 159 -16.75 -14.29 -4.58
CA TRP A 159 -16.88 -13.46 -5.75
C TRP A 159 -16.57 -14.24 -7.02
N ARG A 160 -17.56 -14.34 -7.91
CA ARG A 160 -17.40 -14.91 -9.24
C ARG A 160 -17.09 -13.82 -10.24
N GLU A 161 -15.92 -13.92 -10.87
CA GLU A 161 -15.51 -13.02 -11.95
C GLU A 161 -16.47 -13.15 -13.14
N ALA A 162 -16.54 -12.11 -13.98
CA ALA A 162 -17.33 -12.14 -15.21
C ALA A 162 -16.92 -13.32 -16.14
N TYR A 163 -15.65 -13.71 -16.08
CA TYR A 163 -15.07 -14.85 -16.79
C TYR A 163 -14.77 -15.99 -15.83
N TYR A 164 -15.78 -16.40 -15.08
CA TYR A 164 -15.66 -17.50 -14.15
C TYR A 164 -15.34 -18.80 -14.91
N GLU A 165 -14.13 -19.32 -14.69
CA GLU A 165 -13.70 -20.60 -15.25
C GLU A 165 -14.06 -21.75 -14.29
N GLU A 166 -13.55 -21.73 -13.07
CA GLU A 166 -13.62 -22.81 -12.08
C GLU A 166 -13.60 -22.25 -10.64
N ASP A 167 -14.05 -23.04 -9.64
CA ASP A 167 -14.10 -22.60 -8.22
C ASP A 167 -12.71 -22.52 -7.60
N GLN A 168 -11.77 -23.35 -8.09
CA GLN A 168 -10.42 -23.45 -7.54
C GLN A 168 -9.42 -22.71 -8.43
N LYS A 169 -8.75 -21.70 -7.84
CA LYS A 169 -7.61 -21.02 -8.46
C LYS A 169 -6.30 -21.50 -7.83
N PRO A 170 -5.17 -21.57 -8.55
CA PRO A 170 -5.03 -21.31 -10.00
C PRO A 170 -5.69 -22.42 -10.84
N PHE A 171 -6.22 -22.06 -12.02
CA PHE A 171 -6.98 -22.97 -12.89
C PHE A 171 -6.10 -24.09 -13.47
N ASP A 172 -6.67 -25.29 -13.60
CA ASP A 172 -5.97 -26.49 -14.10
C ASP A 172 -5.40 -26.29 -15.53
N ASN A 173 -6.08 -25.47 -16.34
CA ASN A 173 -5.65 -25.14 -17.69
C ASN A 173 -4.30 -24.38 -17.77
N ARG A 174 -3.83 -23.80 -16.65
CA ARG A 174 -2.55 -23.06 -16.57
C ARG A 174 -1.39 -23.94 -16.11
N TRP A 175 -1.64 -25.22 -15.85
CA TRP A 175 -0.59 -26.18 -15.52
C TRP A 175 0.19 -26.58 -16.78
N PRO A 176 1.51 -26.84 -16.70
CA PRO A 176 2.27 -27.42 -17.81
C PRO A 176 1.71 -28.81 -18.15
N GLY A 177 0.81 -28.88 -19.14
CA GLY A 177 0.06 -30.08 -19.52
C GLY A 177 -1.45 -29.87 -19.70
N GLY A 178 -1.99 -28.71 -19.29
CA GLY A 178 -3.40 -28.36 -19.45
C GLY A 178 -3.79 -27.98 -20.88
N HIS A 179 -5.05 -28.17 -21.24
CA HIS A 179 -5.62 -27.65 -22.48
C HIS A 179 -5.99 -26.17 -22.27
N VAL A 180 -5.23 -25.27 -22.90
CA VAL A 180 -5.47 -23.82 -22.82
C VAL A 180 -6.68 -23.48 -23.69
N HIS A 181 -7.71 -22.93 -23.06
CA HIS A 181 -8.85 -22.32 -23.73
C HIS A 181 -8.94 -20.87 -23.31
N ARG A 182 -9.21 -19.96 -24.24
CA ARG A 182 -9.39 -18.55 -23.90
C ARG A 182 -10.76 -18.38 -23.25
N ALA A 183 -10.84 -17.71 -22.11
CA ALA A 183 -12.12 -17.47 -21.45
C ALA A 183 -13.08 -16.64 -22.34
N GLU A 184 -12.53 -15.83 -23.24
CA GLU A 184 -13.25 -15.08 -24.26
C GLU A 184 -13.99 -15.98 -25.27
N GLU A 185 -13.51 -17.20 -25.50
CA GLU A 185 -14.14 -18.18 -26.42
C GLU A 185 -15.45 -18.76 -25.84
N LYS A 186 -15.62 -18.70 -24.51
CA LYS A 186 -16.86 -19.13 -23.83
C LYS A 186 -17.89 -18.00 -23.72
N ASN A 187 -17.54 -16.77 -24.09
CA ASN A 187 -18.44 -15.63 -23.97
C ASN A 187 -19.45 -15.60 -25.13
N VAL A 188 -20.69 -15.99 -24.86
CA VAL A 188 -21.80 -15.95 -25.83
C VAL A 188 -22.09 -14.52 -26.31
N PHE A 189 -21.74 -13.48 -25.53
CA PHE A 189 -22.12 -12.08 -25.77
C PHE A 189 -20.94 -11.13 -26.06
N GLY A 190 -19.69 -11.64 -26.10
CA GLY A 190 -18.50 -10.90 -26.54
C GLY A 190 -18.13 -9.61 -25.79
N LYS A 191 -18.80 -9.25 -24.67
CA LYS A 191 -18.54 -8.02 -23.90
C LYS A 191 -18.10 -8.29 -22.46
N ASN A 192 -17.24 -7.39 -21.96
CA ASN A 192 -16.41 -7.52 -20.76
C ASN A 192 -17.09 -7.14 -19.43
N VAL A 193 -18.38 -6.75 -19.41
CA VAL A 193 -19.04 -6.20 -18.22
C VAL A 193 -20.49 -6.69 -18.12
N THR A 194 -20.83 -7.33 -17.00
CA THR A 194 -22.20 -7.61 -16.59
C THR A 194 -22.76 -6.39 -15.88
N TYR A 195 -23.80 -5.80 -16.46
CA TYR A 195 -24.53 -4.71 -15.85
C TYR A 195 -25.77 -5.24 -15.13
N PRO A 196 -26.19 -4.62 -14.01
CA PRO A 196 -27.50 -4.89 -13.42
C PRO A 196 -28.63 -4.73 -14.46
N PRO A 197 -29.69 -5.56 -14.41
CA PRO A 197 -30.77 -5.54 -15.41
C PRO A 197 -31.51 -4.19 -15.50
N ASP A 198 -31.39 -3.38 -14.46
CA ASP A 198 -32.04 -2.11 -14.20
C ASP A 198 -31.12 -0.90 -14.45
N ILE A 199 -29.88 -1.09 -14.90
CA ILE A 199 -28.98 0.03 -15.16
C ILE A 199 -29.41 0.80 -16.42
N ASP A 200 -29.73 2.08 -16.26
CA ASP A 200 -29.97 3.00 -17.36
C ASP A 200 -28.72 3.83 -17.62
N LEU A 201 -27.95 3.44 -18.65
CA LEU A 201 -26.74 4.15 -19.07
C LEU A 201 -27.01 5.60 -19.49
N GLY A 202 -28.25 5.95 -19.86
CA GLY A 202 -28.64 7.32 -20.20
C GLY A 202 -28.90 8.22 -18.99
N ARG A 203 -29.01 7.65 -17.78
CA ARG A 203 -29.17 8.37 -16.50
C ARG A 203 -27.89 8.45 -15.67
N LEU A 204 -26.81 7.82 -16.13
CA LEU A 204 -25.47 8.00 -15.58
C LEU A 204 -24.98 9.41 -15.93
N MET A 205 -25.47 10.40 -15.18
CA MET A 205 -24.75 11.66 -15.05
C MET A 205 -23.47 11.38 -14.27
N ASP A 206 -22.39 12.11 -14.55
CA ASP A 206 -21.15 12.02 -13.82
C ASP A 206 -21.34 12.60 -12.40
N SER A 207 -22.01 11.83 -11.54
CA SER A 207 -22.28 12.16 -10.14
C SER A 207 -21.00 12.15 -9.31
N SER A 208 -19.92 11.57 -9.82
CA SER A 208 -18.65 11.41 -9.10
C SER A 208 -18.07 12.74 -8.64
N GLU A 209 -18.10 13.75 -9.50
CA GLU A 209 -17.65 15.09 -9.15
C GLU A 209 -18.59 15.73 -8.12
N THR A 210 -19.89 15.61 -8.31
CA THR A 210 -20.89 16.21 -7.40
C THR A 210 -20.82 15.58 -6.00
N ALA A 211 -20.60 14.27 -5.90
CA ALA A 211 -20.44 13.56 -4.64
C ALA A 211 -19.13 13.89 -3.92
N VAL A 212 -18.03 14.15 -4.66
CA VAL A 212 -16.77 14.65 -4.11
C VAL A 212 -16.93 16.07 -3.57
N TYR A 213 -17.60 16.95 -4.29
CA TYR A 213 -17.91 18.28 -3.78
C TYR A 213 -18.85 18.21 -2.57
N GLN A 214 -19.90 17.37 -2.60
CA GLN A 214 -20.80 17.17 -1.46
C GLN A 214 -20.10 16.60 -0.21
N SER A 215 -19.12 15.68 -0.33
CA SER A 215 -18.39 15.15 0.83
C SER A 215 -17.54 16.19 1.55
N LEU A 216 -17.13 17.25 0.85
CA LEU A 216 -16.50 18.42 1.45
C LEU A 216 -17.50 19.38 2.11
N GLY A 217 -18.79 19.04 2.15
CA GLY A 217 -19.88 19.93 2.57
C GLY A 217 -20.32 20.91 1.47
N LEU A 218 -19.78 20.77 0.26
CA LEU A 218 -20.08 21.63 -0.89
C LEU A 218 -21.10 20.93 -1.79
N GLY A 219 -22.34 20.83 -1.30
CA GLY A 219 -23.44 20.96 -2.24
C GLY A 219 -23.25 22.27 -3.01
N VAL A 220 -23.70 22.36 -4.25
CA VAL A 220 -23.84 23.65 -4.95
C VAL A 220 -25.01 24.41 -4.31
N ASP A 221 -24.86 24.69 -3.02
CA ASP A 221 -25.51 25.73 -2.25
C ASP A 221 -24.35 26.34 -1.47
N VAL A 222 -24.02 27.57 -1.83
CA VAL A 222 -23.15 28.45 -1.06
C VAL A 222 -23.88 28.74 0.26
N GLU A 223 -24.04 27.77 1.15
CA GLU A 223 -24.48 28.02 2.51
C GLU A 223 -23.28 28.49 3.32
N ARG A 224 -22.97 29.77 3.05
CA ARG A 224 -22.49 30.79 3.98
C ARG A 224 -22.44 30.30 5.43
N ILE A 225 -21.25 29.96 5.89
CA ILE A 225 -20.99 29.92 7.33
C ILE A 225 -20.95 31.39 7.78
N MET A 226 -22.05 31.87 8.36
CA MET A 226 -22.11 33.19 8.98
C MET A 226 -21.23 33.16 10.23
N ASP A 227 -20.06 33.78 10.18
CA ASP A 227 -19.32 34.07 11.41
C ASP A 227 -20.08 35.13 12.22
N LYS A 228 -20.16 34.93 13.53
CA LYS A 228 -21.11 35.66 14.41
C LYS A 228 -20.81 37.15 14.56
N ASP A 229 -19.68 37.65 14.06
CA ASP A 229 -19.33 39.07 14.00
C ASP A 229 -18.29 39.36 12.89
N GLY A 230 -18.74 39.68 11.67
CA GLY A 230 -18.00 40.57 10.73
C GLY A 230 -17.32 39.95 9.49
N PHE A 231 -17.89 40.28 8.32
CA PHE A 231 -17.46 40.05 6.92
C PHE A 231 -17.68 38.65 6.32
N GLU A 232 -18.33 38.63 5.15
CA GLU A 232 -18.52 37.43 4.33
C GLU A 232 -17.20 37.12 3.59
N THR A 233 -16.52 36.02 3.94
CA THR A 233 -15.39 35.49 3.17
C THR A 233 -15.89 34.35 2.27
N ASN A 234 -15.40 34.32 1.03
CA ASN A 234 -15.73 33.26 0.07
C ASN A 234 -14.58 32.25 0.04
N GLU A 235 -14.87 31.00 0.42
CA GLU A 235 -13.93 29.90 0.21
C GLU A 235 -13.91 29.50 -1.28
N LEU A 236 -12.72 29.21 -1.80
CA LEU A 236 -12.52 28.75 -3.18
C LEU A 236 -12.20 27.25 -3.17
N VAL A 237 -12.83 26.49 -4.06
CA VAL A 237 -12.48 25.09 -4.29
C VAL A 237 -11.55 24.99 -5.49
N VAL A 238 -10.34 24.49 -5.28
CA VAL A 238 -9.32 24.30 -6.30
C VAL A 238 -9.05 22.82 -6.49
N ASN A 239 -9.22 22.35 -7.72
CA ASN A 239 -8.90 20.98 -8.10
C ASN A 239 -7.46 20.93 -8.63
N MET A 240 -6.56 20.31 -7.88
CA MET A 240 -5.16 20.15 -8.24
C MET A 240 -4.89 18.73 -8.73
N GLY A 241 -4.42 18.58 -9.97
CA GLY A 241 -4.26 17.28 -10.63
C GLY A 241 -5.46 16.89 -11.49
N PRO A 242 -5.52 15.66 -12.03
CA PRO A 242 -4.54 14.58 -11.88
C PRO A 242 -3.24 14.79 -12.66
N HIS A 243 -3.21 15.79 -13.55
CA HIS A 243 -2.04 16.14 -14.36
C HIS A 243 -1.40 17.43 -13.84
N HIS A 244 -0.46 17.31 -12.92
CA HIS A 244 0.34 18.43 -12.41
C HIS A 244 1.78 17.97 -12.10
N PRO A 245 2.83 18.73 -12.46
CA PRO A 245 4.22 18.29 -12.27
C PRO A 245 4.55 17.86 -10.82
N SER A 246 4.07 18.60 -9.83
CA SER A 246 4.31 18.32 -8.41
C SER A 246 3.49 17.16 -7.82
N THR A 247 2.67 16.48 -8.62
CA THR A 247 1.86 15.34 -8.15
C THR A 247 2.56 13.99 -8.32
N HIS A 248 3.76 13.96 -8.93
CA HIS A 248 4.65 12.78 -9.08
C HIS A 248 3.94 11.48 -9.46
N GLY A 249 3.01 11.59 -10.41
CA GLY A 249 2.16 10.48 -10.83
C GLY A 249 0.78 10.99 -11.19
N VAL A 250 -0.22 10.15 -10.95
CA VAL A 250 -1.62 10.47 -11.20
C VAL A 250 -2.31 10.63 -9.85
N PHE A 251 -2.26 11.83 -9.30
CA PHE A 251 -2.83 12.15 -8.01
C PHE A 251 -3.65 13.44 -8.10
N ARG A 252 -4.89 13.38 -7.63
CA ARG A 252 -5.82 14.51 -7.62
C ARG A 252 -6.12 14.89 -6.18
N MET A 253 -6.02 16.18 -5.87
CA MET A 253 -6.37 16.76 -4.58
C MET A 253 -7.44 17.81 -4.82
N VAL A 254 -8.57 17.69 -4.12
CA VAL A 254 -9.57 18.75 -4.08
C VAL A 254 -9.33 19.56 -2.82
N LEU A 255 -8.91 20.81 -3.01
CA LEU A 255 -8.51 21.73 -1.96
C LEU A 255 -9.59 22.79 -1.77
N THR A 256 -9.98 23.05 -0.53
CA THR A 256 -10.76 24.24 -0.18
C THR A 256 -9.80 25.26 0.45
N VAL A 257 -9.78 26.47 -0.08
CA VAL A 257 -8.81 27.51 0.27
C VAL A 257 -9.55 28.79 0.65
N ASP A 258 -9.17 29.39 1.78
CA ASP A 258 -9.49 30.76 2.16
C ASP A 258 -8.26 31.64 1.90
N GLY A 259 -8.27 32.34 0.77
CA GLY A 259 -7.10 33.05 0.25
C GLY A 259 -5.93 32.10 -0.02
N GLU A 260 -4.92 32.12 0.84
CA GLU A 260 -3.73 31.26 0.77
C GLU A 260 -3.77 30.08 1.78
N THR A 261 -4.75 30.07 2.69
CA THR A 261 -4.84 29.06 3.75
C THR A 261 -5.73 27.91 3.31
N VAL A 262 -5.18 26.70 3.28
CA VAL A 262 -5.96 25.48 3.01
C VAL A 262 -6.82 25.14 4.23
N THR A 263 -8.15 25.14 4.06
CA THR A 263 -9.12 24.80 5.12
C THR A 263 -9.46 23.32 5.12
N SER A 264 -9.58 22.70 3.94
CA SER A 264 -9.79 21.26 3.79
C SER A 264 -9.11 20.70 2.54
N LEU A 265 -8.77 19.41 2.58
CA LEU A 265 -8.12 18.67 1.50
C LEU A 265 -8.73 17.27 1.42
N GLU A 266 -9.31 16.92 0.28
CA GLU A 266 -9.76 15.56 -0.03
C GLU A 266 -8.84 14.95 -1.10
N PRO A 267 -8.03 13.92 -0.77
CA PRO A 267 -7.22 13.20 -1.74
C PRO A 267 -8.09 12.22 -2.52
N VAL A 268 -8.08 12.33 -3.85
CA VAL A 268 -8.76 11.41 -4.76
C VAL A 268 -7.75 10.43 -5.33
N MET A 269 -7.85 9.20 -4.87
CA MET A 269 -6.97 8.07 -5.22
C MET A 269 -7.66 7.12 -6.21
N GLY A 270 -6.93 6.09 -6.66
CA GLY A 270 -7.49 5.00 -7.47
C GLY A 270 -7.16 5.07 -8.97
N TYR A 271 -6.63 6.19 -9.48
CA TYR A 271 -6.27 6.32 -10.91
C TYR A 271 -5.25 5.29 -11.41
N LEU A 272 -4.37 4.81 -10.52
CA LEU A 272 -3.37 3.79 -10.83
C LEU A 272 -3.75 2.40 -10.28
N HIS A 273 -4.97 2.22 -9.76
CA HIS A 273 -5.41 0.93 -9.28
C HIS A 273 -5.57 -0.06 -10.44
N ARG A 274 -4.86 -1.18 -10.38
CA ARG A 274 -4.88 -2.24 -11.42
C ARG A 274 -5.30 -3.61 -10.88
N ASN A 275 -5.78 -3.64 -9.65
CA ASN A 275 -6.23 -4.85 -8.97
C ASN A 275 -5.20 -6.00 -8.98
N HIS A 276 -3.96 -5.69 -8.55
CA HIS A 276 -2.87 -6.67 -8.50
C HIS A 276 -3.18 -7.85 -7.58
N GLU A 277 -3.93 -7.63 -6.51
CA GLU A 277 -4.33 -8.65 -5.54
C GLU A 277 -5.25 -9.69 -6.19
N LYS A 278 -6.28 -9.24 -6.94
CA LYS A 278 -7.15 -10.16 -7.67
C LYS A 278 -6.43 -10.91 -8.79
N ILE A 279 -5.49 -10.25 -9.48
CA ILE A 279 -4.62 -10.92 -10.45
C ILE A 279 -3.77 -11.99 -9.74
N GLY A 280 -3.31 -11.70 -8.52
CA GLY A 280 -2.54 -12.57 -7.66
C GLY A 280 -3.25 -13.89 -7.35
N GLU A 281 -4.54 -13.85 -7.02
CA GLU A 281 -5.36 -15.06 -6.75
C GLU A 281 -5.38 -16.03 -7.94
N ARG A 282 -5.34 -15.49 -9.16
CA ARG A 282 -5.51 -16.26 -10.40
C ARG A 282 -4.23 -16.92 -10.89
N ASN A 283 -3.09 -16.48 -10.37
CA ASN A 283 -1.78 -16.84 -10.84
C ASN A 283 -1.08 -17.75 -9.83
N THR A 284 -0.11 -18.54 -10.30
CA THR A 284 0.76 -19.30 -9.39
C THR A 284 1.72 -18.35 -8.66
N TYR A 285 2.24 -18.78 -7.51
CA TYR A 285 3.17 -17.96 -6.72
C TYR A 285 4.35 -17.41 -7.55
N LEU A 286 4.90 -18.21 -8.47
CA LEU A 286 6.01 -17.81 -9.33
C LEU A 286 5.58 -16.75 -10.36
N HIS A 287 4.38 -16.88 -10.93
CA HIS A 287 3.82 -15.92 -11.89
C HIS A 287 3.47 -14.57 -11.24
N ASN A 288 3.41 -14.50 -9.91
CA ASN A 288 3.16 -13.25 -9.18
C ASN A 288 4.41 -12.40 -8.93
N ILE A 289 5.62 -12.96 -9.00
CA ILE A 289 6.86 -12.20 -8.77
C ILE A 289 6.98 -10.97 -9.71
N PRO A 290 6.70 -11.06 -11.03
CA PRO A 290 6.79 -9.88 -11.91
C PRO A 290 5.75 -8.79 -11.60
N PHE A 291 4.69 -9.09 -10.85
CA PHE A 291 3.70 -8.10 -10.44
C PHE A 291 4.15 -7.38 -9.16
N THR A 292 4.87 -8.05 -8.27
CA THR A 292 5.44 -7.41 -7.06
C THR A 292 6.52 -6.38 -7.41
N ASP A 293 7.26 -6.59 -8.51
CA ASP A 293 8.18 -5.59 -9.07
C ASP A 293 7.54 -4.25 -9.41
N ARG A 294 6.22 -4.24 -9.67
CA ARG A 294 5.48 -3.08 -10.19
C ARG A 294 4.70 -2.32 -9.12
N LEU A 295 4.74 -2.75 -7.86
CA LEU A 295 4.05 -2.08 -6.75
C LEU A 295 4.72 -0.75 -6.44
N ASP A 296 5.95 -0.79 -5.94
CA ASP A 296 6.89 0.33 -6.01
C ASP A 296 7.84 0.12 -7.20
N TYR A 297 7.58 0.87 -8.28
CA TYR A 297 8.32 0.76 -9.53
C TYR A 297 9.76 1.28 -9.47
N ILE A 298 10.17 1.91 -8.37
CA ILE A 298 11.55 2.33 -8.11
C ILE A 298 12.32 1.22 -7.37
N SER A 299 11.65 0.52 -6.44
CA SER A 299 12.27 -0.47 -5.53
C SER A 299 11.92 -1.93 -5.86
N SER A 300 11.97 -2.30 -7.14
CA SER A 300 11.62 -3.66 -7.63
C SER A 300 12.26 -4.80 -6.81
N MET A 301 13.57 -4.75 -6.55
CA MET A 301 14.28 -5.80 -5.82
C MET A 301 13.80 -5.93 -4.36
N GLY A 302 13.44 -4.82 -3.71
CA GLY A 302 12.91 -4.79 -2.35
C GLY A 302 11.53 -5.42 -2.25
N ASN A 303 10.63 -5.07 -3.18
CA ASN A 303 9.28 -5.63 -3.22
C ASN A 303 9.32 -7.15 -3.44
N ASN A 304 10.13 -7.58 -4.41
CA ASN A 304 10.34 -9.00 -4.68
C ASN A 304 10.94 -9.73 -3.48
N HIS A 305 11.88 -9.10 -2.76
CA HIS A 305 12.49 -9.70 -1.59
C HIS A 305 11.45 -9.95 -0.48
N GLY A 306 10.60 -8.96 -0.19
CA GLY A 306 9.51 -9.11 0.79
C GLY A 306 8.55 -10.26 0.43
N TYR A 307 8.12 -10.34 -0.84
CA TYR A 307 7.26 -11.41 -1.31
C TYR A 307 7.93 -12.79 -1.26
N VAL A 308 9.18 -12.89 -1.70
CA VAL A 308 9.95 -14.14 -1.67
C VAL A 308 10.14 -14.63 -0.23
N LEU A 309 10.47 -13.74 0.72
CA LEU A 309 10.60 -14.11 2.13
C LEU A 309 9.28 -14.61 2.72
N ALA A 310 8.15 -13.96 2.41
CA ALA A 310 6.85 -14.41 2.89
C ALA A 310 6.52 -15.83 2.39
N VAL A 311 6.76 -16.12 1.10
CA VAL A 311 6.55 -17.46 0.54
C VAL A 311 7.56 -18.48 1.10
N GLU A 312 8.82 -18.10 1.28
CA GLU A 312 9.85 -18.96 1.87
C GLU A 312 9.52 -19.32 3.33
N GLN A 313 8.98 -18.38 4.11
CA GLN A 313 8.49 -18.65 5.46
C GLN A 313 7.35 -19.66 5.46
N LEU A 314 6.38 -19.53 4.53
CA LEU A 314 5.32 -20.54 4.37
C LEU A 314 5.88 -21.91 3.96
N MET A 315 6.87 -21.94 3.05
CA MET A 315 7.53 -23.16 2.61
C MET A 315 8.40 -23.78 3.70
N SER A 316 8.91 -23.00 4.66
CA SER A 316 9.78 -23.47 5.73
C SER A 316 9.13 -24.53 6.63
N LEU A 317 7.80 -24.55 6.70
CA LEU A 317 7.00 -25.58 7.37
C LEU A 317 7.00 -26.92 6.62
N GLY A 318 7.38 -26.91 5.33
CA GLY A 318 7.38 -28.06 4.44
C GLY A 318 8.72 -28.80 4.40
N ARG A 319 8.67 -30.14 4.28
CA ARG A 319 9.86 -31.02 4.22
C ARG A 319 10.80 -30.79 3.04
N LYS A 320 10.38 -30.05 2.01
CA LYS A 320 11.11 -29.85 0.74
C LYS A 320 11.79 -28.48 0.66
N TYR A 321 11.71 -27.65 1.69
CA TYR A 321 12.36 -26.36 1.69
C TYR A 321 13.86 -26.51 1.94
N ASN A 322 14.66 -25.96 1.03
CA ASN A 322 16.09 -25.81 1.22
C ASN A 322 16.38 -24.32 1.39
N PRO A 323 16.94 -23.88 2.54
CA PRO A 323 17.24 -22.47 2.74
C PRO A 323 18.29 -21.98 1.73
N PRO A 324 18.23 -20.68 1.36
CA PRO A 324 19.24 -20.08 0.49
C PRO A 324 20.63 -20.15 1.14
N THR A 325 21.67 -20.22 0.31
CA THR A 325 23.06 -20.16 0.82
C THR A 325 23.39 -18.77 1.36
N TYR A 326 24.38 -18.66 2.25
CA TYR A 326 24.86 -17.37 2.76
C TYR A 326 25.23 -16.38 1.64
N ARG A 327 25.83 -16.88 0.54
CA ARG A 327 26.13 -16.04 -0.63
C ARG A 327 24.86 -15.48 -1.26
N CYS A 328 23.80 -16.27 -1.39
CA CYS A 328 22.52 -15.80 -1.92
C CYS A 328 21.90 -14.74 -1.02
N GLU A 329 21.93 -14.93 0.30
CA GLU A 329 21.42 -13.94 1.25
C GLU A 329 22.21 -12.63 1.21
N ALA A 330 23.55 -12.70 1.19
CA ALA A 330 24.41 -11.52 1.06
C ALA A 330 24.13 -10.75 -0.23
N LEU A 331 23.93 -11.45 -1.36
CA LEU A 331 23.56 -10.85 -2.62
C LEU A 331 22.15 -10.24 -2.59
N ARG A 332 21.18 -10.88 -1.92
CA ARG A 332 19.83 -10.31 -1.73
C ARG A 332 19.91 -8.98 -0.99
N VAL A 333 20.63 -8.94 0.14
CA VAL A 333 20.83 -7.72 0.93
C VAL A 333 21.52 -6.65 0.10
N LEU A 334 22.60 -6.98 -0.62
CA LEU A 334 23.29 -6.03 -1.51
C LEU A 334 22.33 -5.40 -2.53
N MET A 335 21.50 -6.21 -3.20
CA MET A 335 20.54 -5.70 -4.20
C MET A 335 19.47 -4.81 -3.57
N VAL A 336 18.98 -5.16 -2.38
CA VAL A 336 17.99 -4.37 -1.64
C VAL A 336 18.59 -3.03 -1.18
N GLU A 337 19.80 -3.02 -0.65
CA GLU A 337 20.47 -1.79 -0.21
C GLU A 337 20.82 -0.87 -1.38
N LEU A 338 21.27 -1.42 -2.52
CA LEU A 338 21.44 -0.63 -3.74
C LEU A 338 20.11 -0.04 -4.24
N SER A 339 19.01 -0.80 -4.14
CA SER A 339 17.67 -0.28 -4.49
C SER A 339 17.20 0.80 -3.51
N ARG A 340 17.52 0.67 -2.21
CA ARG A 340 17.26 1.70 -1.19
C ARG A 340 17.98 3.00 -1.51
N ILE A 341 19.26 2.91 -1.90
CA ILE A 341 20.04 4.09 -2.33
C ILE A 341 19.39 4.73 -3.55
N VAL A 342 19.04 3.96 -4.59
CA VAL A 342 18.32 4.46 -5.77
C VAL A 342 17.02 5.18 -5.40
N ASN A 343 16.24 4.60 -4.48
CA ASN A 343 15.00 5.21 -4.02
C ASN A 343 15.24 6.55 -3.31
N HIS A 344 16.18 6.61 -2.37
CA HIS A 344 16.49 7.86 -1.66
C HIS A 344 17.09 8.94 -2.56
N LEU A 345 17.99 8.60 -3.49
CA LEU A 345 18.53 9.55 -4.46
C LEU A 345 17.41 10.17 -5.31
N TRP A 346 16.43 9.35 -5.73
CA TRP A 346 15.28 9.83 -6.49
C TRP A 346 14.35 10.70 -5.64
N ALA A 347 14.01 10.23 -4.43
CA ALA A 347 13.12 10.94 -3.51
C ALA A 347 13.69 12.30 -3.09
N ILE A 348 14.95 12.37 -2.67
CA ILE A 348 15.61 13.61 -2.26
C ILE A 348 15.78 14.53 -3.46
N GLY A 349 16.18 14.00 -4.62
CA GLY A 349 16.33 14.79 -5.84
C GLY A 349 15.04 15.51 -6.22
N PHE A 350 13.93 14.77 -6.34
CA PHE A 350 12.64 15.36 -6.71
C PHE A 350 12.06 16.24 -5.61
N TRP A 351 12.28 15.90 -4.34
CA TRP A 351 11.91 16.79 -3.23
C TRP A 351 12.61 18.15 -3.34
N LEU A 352 13.93 18.17 -3.59
CA LEU A 352 14.69 19.40 -3.83
C LEU A 352 14.19 20.16 -5.08
N ASN A 353 13.81 19.44 -6.14
CA ASN A 353 13.25 20.04 -7.35
C ASN A 353 11.95 20.78 -7.07
N ASP A 354 11.04 20.15 -6.32
CA ASP A 354 9.71 20.71 -6.01
C ASP A 354 9.79 21.93 -5.09
N ILE A 355 10.74 21.97 -4.16
CA ILE A 355 10.94 23.13 -3.27
C ILE A 355 11.72 24.27 -3.96
N GLY A 356 12.18 24.08 -5.19
CA GLY A 356 12.73 25.13 -6.05
C GLY A 356 14.21 25.01 -6.44
N ALA A 357 14.95 24.01 -5.94
CA ALA A 357 16.31 23.71 -6.42
C ALA A 357 16.23 22.96 -7.75
N PHE A 358 15.92 23.72 -8.80
CA PHE A 358 15.47 23.19 -10.07
C PHE A 358 16.60 22.47 -10.83
N PHE A 359 16.35 21.19 -11.12
CA PHE A 359 17.16 20.25 -11.92
C PHE A 359 18.57 19.91 -11.45
N THR A 360 19.39 20.84 -10.95
CA THR A 360 20.81 20.56 -10.67
C THR A 360 21.02 19.35 -9.74
N PRO A 361 20.36 19.27 -8.56
CA PRO A 361 20.51 18.12 -7.67
C PRO A 361 19.97 16.82 -8.30
N VAL A 362 18.82 16.90 -8.98
CA VAL A 362 18.20 15.77 -9.67
C VAL A 362 19.15 15.17 -10.71
N LEU A 363 19.80 16.00 -11.53
CA LEU A 363 20.67 15.52 -12.60
C LEU A 363 21.89 14.78 -12.06
N TYR A 364 22.47 15.25 -10.95
CA TYR A 364 23.60 14.58 -10.30
C TYR A 364 23.17 13.23 -9.71
N PHE A 365 22.02 13.20 -9.03
CA PHE A 365 21.46 11.95 -8.51
C PHE A 365 21.04 10.96 -9.61
N VAL A 366 20.50 11.44 -10.73
CA VAL A 366 20.19 10.60 -11.90
C VAL A 366 21.47 9.94 -12.43
N GLN A 367 22.59 10.65 -12.48
CA GLN A 367 23.85 10.08 -12.97
C GLN A 367 24.33 8.90 -12.11
N GLU A 368 24.26 9.00 -10.79
CA GLU A 368 24.63 7.89 -9.90
C GLU A 368 23.61 6.75 -9.95
N ARG A 369 22.31 7.10 -10.02
CA ARG A 369 21.25 6.10 -10.22
C ARG A 369 21.48 5.28 -11.49
N GLU A 370 21.81 5.91 -12.62
CA GLU A 370 22.02 5.19 -13.89
C GLU A 370 23.15 4.15 -13.81
N ARG A 371 24.17 4.38 -12.99
CA ARG A 371 25.25 3.39 -12.76
C ARG A 371 24.77 2.19 -11.99
N ILE A 372 23.93 2.39 -10.98
CA ILE A 372 23.31 1.28 -10.24
C ILE A 372 22.36 0.50 -11.18
N LEU A 373 21.63 1.19 -12.06
CA LEU A 373 20.78 0.52 -13.05
C LEU A 373 21.56 -0.26 -14.09
N ASP A 374 22.74 0.23 -14.51
CA ASP A 374 23.65 -0.52 -15.39
C ASP A 374 24.11 -1.83 -14.71
N PHE A 375 24.35 -1.80 -13.40
CA PHE A 375 24.63 -3.01 -12.62
C PHE A 375 23.43 -3.97 -12.56
N PHE A 376 22.21 -3.46 -12.33
CA PHE A 376 21.00 -4.29 -12.36
C PHE A 376 20.75 -4.92 -13.74
N GLU A 377 20.98 -4.18 -14.82
CA GLU A 377 20.88 -4.69 -16.19
C GLU A 377 21.86 -5.83 -16.44
N ALA A 378 23.12 -5.68 -16.02
CA ALA A 378 24.14 -6.70 -16.23
C ALA A 378 23.85 -7.99 -15.44
N VAL A 379 23.20 -7.90 -14.29
CA VAL A 379 22.91 -9.05 -13.41
C VAL A 379 21.58 -9.73 -13.78
N ALA A 380 20.53 -8.95 -14.02
CA ALA A 380 19.18 -9.44 -14.20
C ALA A 380 18.67 -9.39 -15.66
N GLY A 381 19.37 -8.67 -16.54
CA GLY A 381 18.97 -8.44 -17.93
C GLY A 381 17.92 -7.32 -18.10
N SER A 382 17.56 -6.62 -17.03
CA SER A 382 16.56 -5.54 -17.00
C SER A 382 16.98 -4.46 -16.02
N ARG A 383 16.67 -3.20 -16.33
CA ARG A 383 17.08 -2.02 -15.53
C ARG A 383 16.16 -1.72 -14.36
N MET A 384 14.84 -1.86 -14.53
CA MET A 384 13.85 -1.46 -13.52
C MET A 384 13.04 -2.65 -13.00
N MET A 385 12.50 -3.46 -13.91
CA MET A 385 11.69 -4.63 -13.56
C MET A 385 12.59 -5.86 -13.63
N CYS A 386 13.39 -6.05 -12.57
CA CYS A 386 14.54 -6.95 -12.63
C CYS A 386 14.15 -8.42 -12.47
N ASN A 387 13.07 -8.72 -11.75
CA ASN A 387 12.60 -10.09 -11.54
C ASN A 387 13.72 -11.07 -11.15
N TYR A 388 14.65 -10.62 -10.29
CA TYR A 388 15.89 -11.34 -9.97
C TYR A 388 15.75 -12.24 -8.73
N MET A 389 14.92 -11.84 -7.76
CA MET A 389 14.67 -12.67 -6.57
C MET A 389 13.80 -13.87 -6.93
N ARG A 390 14.13 -15.04 -6.38
CA ARG A 390 13.43 -16.30 -6.63
C ARG A 390 13.24 -17.05 -5.31
N PHE A 391 12.21 -17.89 -5.23
CA PHE A 391 12.03 -18.78 -4.10
C PHE A 391 13.25 -19.73 -3.98
N GLY A 392 13.85 -19.79 -2.79
CA GLY A 392 15.05 -20.58 -2.49
C GLY A 392 16.37 -19.95 -2.93
N GLY A 393 16.38 -18.76 -3.55
CA GLY A 393 17.61 -18.10 -3.96
C GLY A 393 17.45 -16.91 -4.90
N LEU A 394 18.22 -16.91 -5.98
CA LEU A 394 18.33 -15.84 -6.98
C LEU A 394 18.22 -16.43 -8.38
N PHE A 395 17.93 -15.59 -9.37
CA PHE A 395 17.89 -15.99 -10.78
C PHE A 395 19.26 -16.43 -11.32
N GLY A 396 20.34 -15.75 -10.91
CA GLY A 396 21.71 -16.06 -11.30
C GLY A 396 22.72 -15.52 -10.28
N ASP A 397 24.00 -15.87 -10.43
CA ASP A 397 25.09 -15.24 -9.67
C ASP A 397 25.59 -13.98 -10.41
N LEU A 398 26.39 -13.16 -9.73
CA LEU A 398 27.00 -11.98 -10.32
C LEU A 398 27.90 -12.37 -11.50
N PRO A 399 27.84 -11.63 -12.63
CA PRO A 399 28.78 -11.83 -13.72
C PRO A 399 30.19 -11.40 -13.26
N GLU A 400 31.24 -12.06 -13.77
CA GLU A 400 32.62 -11.67 -13.46
C GLU A 400 32.96 -10.25 -13.94
N ARG A 401 32.31 -9.83 -15.03
CA ARG A 401 32.45 -8.51 -15.63
C ARG A 401 31.08 -7.96 -16.00
N LEU A 402 30.88 -6.68 -15.72
CA LEU A 402 29.72 -5.94 -16.21
C LEU A 402 29.94 -5.68 -17.70
N LYS A 403 28.99 -6.08 -18.54
CA LYS A 403 28.99 -5.80 -19.98
C LYS A 403 27.62 -5.27 -20.34
N SER A 404 27.56 -4.30 -21.24
CA SER A 404 26.26 -3.89 -21.80
C SER A 404 25.68 -5.07 -22.57
N VAL A 405 24.38 -5.32 -22.39
CA VAL A 405 23.66 -6.38 -23.13
C VAL A 405 23.31 -5.90 -24.54
N SER A 406 23.42 -4.59 -24.80
CA SER A 406 23.18 -4.00 -26.12
C SER A 406 24.41 -4.11 -27.01
N ASN A 407 24.29 -4.81 -28.15
CA ASN A 407 25.30 -4.86 -29.23
C ASN A 407 25.45 -3.49 -29.95
N LEU A 408 25.42 -2.38 -29.22
CA LEU A 408 25.73 -1.07 -29.73
C LEU A 408 27.26 -0.98 -29.85
N THR A 409 27.73 -0.42 -30.96
CA THR A 409 29.13 -0.31 -31.42
C THR A 409 30.15 0.30 -30.44
N ASN A 410 29.77 0.57 -29.19
CA ASN A 410 30.57 1.13 -28.11
C ASN A 410 30.67 0.23 -26.86
N ASP A 411 30.58 -1.10 -27.02
CA ASP A 411 30.67 -2.13 -25.97
C ASP A 411 31.90 -2.04 -25.04
N ARG A 412 32.94 -1.29 -25.41
CA ARG A 412 34.14 -1.09 -24.58
C ARG A 412 33.97 -0.05 -23.47
N VAL A 413 32.89 0.75 -23.48
CA VAL A 413 32.69 1.84 -22.52
C VAL A 413 32.27 1.32 -21.14
N ARG A 414 31.72 0.10 -21.04
CA ARG A 414 31.14 -0.43 -19.79
C ARG A 414 31.71 -1.77 -19.33
N ASP A 415 32.90 -2.16 -19.82
CA ASP A 415 33.52 -3.43 -19.47
C ASP A 415 34.37 -3.32 -18.19
N TYR A 416 33.72 -3.48 -17.04
CA TYR A 416 34.34 -3.35 -15.72
C TYR A 416 34.39 -4.69 -14.99
N ASN A 417 35.42 -4.89 -14.16
CA ASN A 417 35.37 -5.98 -13.17
C ASN A 417 34.28 -5.66 -12.15
N THR A 418 33.36 -6.60 -11.93
CA THR A 418 32.15 -6.37 -11.12
C THR A 418 32.48 -5.97 -9.68
N MET A 419 33.45 -6.61 -9.05
CA MET A 419 33.83 -6.30 -7.67
C MET A 419 34.55 -4.96 -7.54
N GLN A 420 35.40 -4.63 -8.52
CA GLN A 420 36.07 -3.33 -8.56
C GLN A 420 35.04 -2.19 -8.74
N PHE A 421 34.09 -2.37 -9.66
CA PHE A 421 33.01 -1.41 -9.91
C PHE A 421 32.18 -1.16 -8.64
N LEU A 422 31.74 -2.23 -7.96
CA LEU A 422 30.97 -2.11 -6.72
C LEU A 422 31.78 -1.40 -5.63
N THR A 423 33.07 -1.71 -5.51
CA THR A 423 33.96 -1.10 -4.50
C THR A 423 34.13 0.41 -4.74
N GLU A 424 34.42 0.81 -5.99
CA GLU A 424 34.56 2.22 -6.37
C GLU A 424 33.24 3.00 -6.20
N MET A 425 32.13 2.39 -6.64
CA MET A 425 30.80 3.00 -6.55
C MET A 425 30.39 3.26 -5.09
N ILE A 426 30.53 2.24 -4.23
CA ILE A 426 30.07 2.29 -2.83
C ILE A 426 30.98 3.18 -1.98
N ASN A 427 32.31 3.04 -2.11
CA ASN A 427 33.24 3.69 -1.18
C ASN A 427 33.69 5.08 -1.63
N GLU A 428 33.64 5.39 -2.93
CA GLU A 428 34.17 6.65 -3.44
C GLU A 428 33.09 7.54 -4.06
N ARG A 429 32.30 7.01 -4.99
CA ARG A 429 31.42 7.86 -5.83
C ARG A 429 30.16 8.33 -5.12
N ILE A 430 29.43 7.40 -4.50
CA ILE A 430 28.18 7.76 -3.80
C ILE A 430 28.44 8.81 -2.71
N PRO A 431 29.47 8.66 -1.84
CA PRO A 431 29.81 9.68 -0.85
C PRO A 431 30.19 11.02 -1.49
N ARG A 432 31.07 11.02 -2.51
CA ARG A 432 31.49 12.26 -3.19
C ARG A 432 30.33 13.02 -3.81
N THR A 433 29.33 12.32 -4.34
CA THR A 433 28.17 12.98 -4.95
C THR A 433 27.35 13.76 -3.92
N ILE A 434 27.33 13.30 -2.67
CA ILE A 434 26.69 14.02 -1.57
C ILE A 434 27.54 15.24 -1.19
N ASP A 435 28.87 15.07 -1.12
CA ASP A 435 29.80 16.17 -0.86
C ASP A 435 29.74 17.26 -1.95
N ASP A 436 29.55 16.88 -3.22
CA ASP A 436 29.44 17.79 -4.37
C ASP A 436 28.13 18.60 -4.39
N LEU A 437 27.18 18.31 -3.49
CA LEU A 437 25.91 19.04 -3.33
C LEU A 437 25.94 20.09 -2.21
N GLU A 438 26.93 20.03 -1.31
CA GLU A 438 27.23 21.11 -0.34
C GLU A 438 27.89 22.31 -1.02
#